data_AF-A0A520VR50-F1
#
_entry.id   AF-A0A520VR50-F1
#
_cell.length_a   1.000
_cell.length_b   1.000
_cell.length_c   1.000
_cell.angle_alpha   90.00
_cell.angle_beta   90.00
_cell.angle_gamma   90.00
#
_symmetry.space_group_name_H-M   'P 1'
#
loop_
_entity.id
_entity.type
_entity.pdbx_description
1 polymer ?
#
loop_
_entity_poly.entity_id
_entity_poly.type
_entity_poly.pdbx_seq_one_letter_code
_entity_poly.pdbx_strand_id
1 'polypeptide(L)'
;MNKEEKKFTLLMIFAMITWGYSWVGAKILGPYGNVIVKIFLRFFLAALALIPILIKYDATFKINKKGLSFILWNSISLCSYNYFYFKSTHIGLAGAGGVLVTTLNPILTSLFVYLILDRKTAKLK
;
A
#
# COMPACT_ATOMS: atom_id res chain seq x y z
N MET A 1 15.43 -25.79 3.93
CA MET A 1 15.27 -24.34 3.73
C MET A 1 16.59 -23.76 3.23
N ASN A 2 16.63 -23.39 1.95
CA ASN A 2 17.80 -22.85 1.26
C ASN A 2 18.25 -21.52 1.91
N LYS A 3 19.53 -21.15 1.73
CA LYS A 3 20.10 -19.91 2.28
C LYS A 3 19.35 -18.67 1.79
N GLU A 4 18.91 -18.68 0.53
CA GLU A 4 18.08 -17.63 -0.07
C GLU A 4 16.66 -17.58 0.53
N GLU A 5 16.04 -18.74 0.80
CA GLU A 5 14.72 -18.79 1.46
C GLU A 5 14.77 -18.23 2.87
N LYS A 6 15.83 -18.54 3.64
CA LYS A 6 16.04 -17.96 4.97
C LYS A 6 16.17 -16.44 4.91
N LYS A 7 16.94 -15.93 3.94
CA LYS A 7 17.13 -14.49 3.73
C LYS A 7 15.82 -13.80 3.34
N PHE A 8 15.06 -14.40 2.44
CA PHE A 8 13.76 -13.89 2.01
C PHE A 8 12.75 -13.86 3.18
N THR A 9 12.64 -14.94 3.94
CA THR A 9 11.77 -15.01 5.12
C THR A 9 12.14 -13.97 6.16
N LEU A 10 13.44 -13.76 6.41
CA LEU A 10 13.90 -12.72 7.33
C LEU A 10 13.48 -11.33 6.85
N LEU A 11 13.68 -11.02 5.56
CA LEU A 11 13.27 -9.75 4.95
C LEU A 11 11.74 -9.55 5.04
N MET A 12 10.95 -10.61 4.84
CA MET A 12 9.50 -10.54 5.01
C MET A 12 9.08 -10.21 6.44
N ILE A 13 9.72 -10.82 7.44
CA ILE A 13 9.43 -10.53 8.85
C ILE A 13 9.69 -9.04 9.14
N PHE A 14 10.83 -8.50 8.69
CA PHE A 14 11.13 -7.08 8.83
C PHE A 14 10.12 -6.19 8.11
N ALA A 15 9.69 -6.57 6.90
CA ALA A 15 8.66 -5.84 6.17
C ALA A 15 7.32 -5.80 6.94
N MET A 16 6.91 -6.92 7.55
CA MET A 16 5.66 -6.98 8.32
C MET A 16 5.71 -6.17 9.61
N ILE A 17 6.86 -6.16 10.30
CA ILE A 17 7.06 -5.35 11.51
C ILE A 17 7.01 -3.85 11.17
N THR A 18 7.73 -3.43 10.12
CA THR A 18 7.74 -2.02 9.70
C THR A 18 6.36 -1.56 9.23
N TRP A 19 5.61 -2.44 8.56
CA TRP A 19 4.23 -2.17 8.17
C TRP A 19 3.30 -2.01 9.38
N GLY A 20 3.37 -2.92 10.36
CA GLY A 20 2.62 -2.82 11.61
C GLY A 20 2.94 -1.55 12.41
N TYR A 21 4.23 -1.21 12.50
CA TYR A 21 4.69 0.00 13.18
C TYR A 21 4.13 1.29 12.55
N SER A 22 3.97 1.33 11.22
CA SER A 22 3.40 2.48 10.53
C SER A 22 2.04 2.90 11.09
N TRP A 23 1.17 1.95 11.49
CA TRP A 23 -0.15 2.23 12.05
C TRP A 23 -0.09 2.90 13.42
N VAL A 24 0.81 2.42 14.28
CA VAL A 24 1.05 3.00 15.61
C VAL A 24 1.63 4.40 15.47
N GLY A 25 2.62 4.57 14.57
CA GLY A 25 3.20 5.87 14.24
C GLY A 25 2.16 6.87 13.73
N ALA A 26 1.25 6.44 12.85
CA ALA A 26 0.19 7.29 12.31
C ALA A 26 -0.80 7.77 13.39
N LYS A 27 -1.11 6.94 14.39
CA LYS A 27 -1.94 7.35 15.54
C LYS A 27 -1.25 8.37 16.43
N ILE A 28 0.03 8.13 16.76
CA ILE A 28 0.83 9.04 17.59
C ILE A 28 0.99 10.39 16.90
N LEU A 29 1.26 10.37 15.59
CA LEU A 29 1.38 11.57 14.75
C LEU A 29 0.03 12.17 14.38
N GLY A 30 -1.09 11.51 14.67
CA GLY A 30 -2.44 11.95 14.31
C GLY A 30 -2.73 13.39 14.74
N PRO A 31 -2.56 13.74 16.02
CA PRO A 31 -2.81 15.10 16.54
C PRO A 31 -1.80 16.15 16.04
N TYR A 32 -0.63 15.73 15.58
CA TYR A 32 0.46 16.63 15.23
C TYR A 32 0.48 16.98 13.75
N GLY A 33 0.17 18.22 13.42
CA GLY A 33 0.29 18.76 12.05
C GLY A 33 -0.81 18.31 11.09
N ASN A 34 -0.85 18.96 9.93
CA ASN A 34 -1.88 18.73 8.91
C ASN A 34 -1.71 17.35 8.25
N VAL A 35 -2.81 16.61 8.13
CA VAL A 35 -2.88 15.29 7.49
C VAL A 35 -2.34 15.31 6.06
N ILE A 36 -2.61 16.37 5.31
CA ILE A 36 -2.19 16.52 3.91
C ILE A 36 -0.67 16.56 3.81
N VAL A 37 0.00 17.28 4.72
CA VAL A 37 1.46 17.41 4.74
C VAL A 37 2.12 16.07 5.07
N LYS A 38 1.54 15.28 5.99
CA LYS A 38 2.03 13.92 6.33
C LYS A 38 1.93 12.97 5.15
N ILE A 39 0.81 13.01 4.42
CA ILE A 39 0.60 12.19 3.22
C ILE A 39 1.58 12.60 2.12
N PHE A 40 1.73 13.90 1.87
CA PHE A 40 2.68 14.43 0.90
C PHE A 40 4.10 13.97 1.21
N LEU A 41 4.56 14.16 2.46
CA LEU A 41 5.92 13.78 2.87
C LEU A 41 6.14 12.27 2.75
N ARG A 42 5.15 11.44 3.15
CA ARG A 42 5.22 9.98 3.02
C ARG A 42 5.44 9.56 1.56
N PHE A 43 4.64 10.10 0.63
CA PHE A 43 4.76 9.75 -0.79
C PHE A 43 5.98 10.36 -1.46
N PHE A 44 6.38 11.55 -1.05
CA PHE A 44 7.59 12.21 -1.57
C PHE A 44 8.86 11.41 -1.19
N LEU A 45 8.99 11.02 0.08
CA LEU A 45 10.11 10.18 0.54
C LEU A 45 10.07 8.79 -0.10
N ALA A 46 8.88 8.20 -0.26
CA ALA A 46 8.73 6.91 -0.95
C ALA A 46 9.17 7.00 -2.41
N ALA A 47 8.78 8.06 -3.13
CA ALA A 47 9.20 8.29 -4.50
C ALA A 47 10.72 8.45 -4.58
N LEU A 48 11.33 9.24 -3.69
CA LEU A 48 12.78 9.42 -3.63
C LEU A 48 13.52 8.10 -3.34
N ALA A 49 12.99 7.26 -2.44
CA ALA A 49 13.54 5.94 -2.14
C ALA A 49 13.41 4.94 -3.31
N LEU A 50 12.39 5.12 -4.16
CA LEU A 50 12.17 4.31 -5.36
C LEU A 50 13.12 4.67 -6.50
N ILE A 51 13.60 5.91 -6.58
CA ILE A 51 14.54 6.36 -7.64
C ILE A 51 15.81 5.49 -7.75
N PRO A 52 16.60 5.24 -6.68
CA PRO A 52 17.80 4.42 -6.79
C PRO A 52 17.49 2.96 -7.16
N ILE A 53 16.32 2.45 -6.76
CA ILE A 53 15.85 1.12 -7.15
C ILE A 53 15.56 1.10 -8.66
N LEU A 54 14.82 2.08 -9.17
CA LEU A 54 14.48 2.18 -10.60
C LEU A 54 15.73 2.27 -11.48
N ILE A 55 16.76 3.02 -11.06
CA ILE A 55 18.04 3.12 -11.75
C ILE A 55 18.76 1.77 -11.77
N LYS A 56 18.77 1.03 -10.65
CA LYS A 56 19.41 -0.29 -10.58
C LYS A 56 18.78 -1.34 -11.50
N TYR A 57 17.49 -1.20 -11.80
CA TYR A 57 16.73 -2.16 -12.62
C TYR A 57 16.52 -1.69 -14.07
N ASP A 58 17.18 -0.60 -14.51
CA ASP A 58 17.05 -0.02 -15.86
C ASP A 58 15.58 0.10 -16.34
N ALA A 59 14.70 0.49 -15.43
CA ALA A 59 13.28 0.60 -15.74
C ALA A 59 13.05 1.75 -16.72
N THR A 60 12.54 1.43 -17.93
CA THR A 60 12.23 2.44 -18.95
C THR A 60 11.08 3.33 -18.46
N PHE A 61 11.34 4.62 -18.24
CA PHE A 61 10.32 5.63 -17.87
C PHE A 61 9.32 5.96 -19.01
N LYS A 62 9.11 5.05 -19.97
CA LYS A 62 8.20 5.24 -21.09
C LYS A 62 6.77 4.92 -20.64
N ILE A 63 6.04 5.97 -20.26
CA ILE A 63 4.61 5.89 -19.95
C ILE A 63 3.81 6.00 -21.26
N ASN A 64 3.06 4.95 -21.61
CA ASN A 64 2.09 5.01 -22.72
C ASN A 64 0.89 5.89 -22.31
N LYS A 65 0.28 6.65 -23.23
CA LYS A 65 -0.90 7.50 -22.96
C LYS A 65 -2.06 6.74 -22.31
N LYS A 66 -2.25 5.45 -22.67
CA LYS A 66 -3.23 4.58 -21.99
C LYS A 66 -2.81 4.24 -20.56
N GLY A 67 -1.52 4.02 -20.33
CA GLY A 67 -0.94 3.79 -19.00
C GLY A 67 -1.06 5.00 -18.09
N LEU A 68 -1.02 6.23 -18.64
CA LEU A 68 -1.20 7.45 -17.86
C LEU A 68 -2.58 7.53 -17.19
N SER A 69 -3.65 7.12 -17.89
CA SER A 69 -4.99 7.07 -17.31
C SER A 69 -5.08 6.08 -16.14
N PHE A 70 -4.47 4.91 -16.27
CA PHE A 70 -4.39 3.92 -15.19
C PHE A 70 -3.58 4.45 -14.00
N ILE A 71 -2.45 5.10 -14.25
CA ILE A 71 -1.61 5.71 -13.20
C ILE A 71 -2.39 6.79 -12.46
N LEU A 72 -3.12 7.65 -13.16
CA LEU A 72 -3.95 8.68 -12.54
C LEU A 72 -5.05 8.08 -11.66
N TRP A 73 -5.78 7.08 -12.16
CA TRP A 73 -6.81 6.41 -11.38
C TRP A 73 -6.25 5.72 -10.13
N ASN A 74 -5.10 5.06 -10.28
CA ASN A 74 -4.40 4.40 -9.17
C ASN A 74 -3.91 5.44 -8.14
N SER A 75 -3.35 6.55 -8.60
CA SER A 75 -2.85 7.63 -7.75
C SER A 75 -3.97 8.28 -6.94
N ILE A 76 -5.12 8.56 -7.56
CA ILE A 76 -6.30 9.11 -6.87
C ILE A 76 -6.83 8.12 -5.82
N SER A 77 -6.94 6.84 -6.19
CA SER A 77 -7.41 5.79 -5.27
C SER A 77 -6.47 5.63 -4.07
N LEU A 78 -5.16 5.63 -4.33
CA LEU A 78 -4.13 5.45 -3.31
C LEU A 78 -4.02 6.66 -2.38
N CYS A 79 -4.14 7.87 -2.93
CA CYS A 79 -4.19 9.11 -2.17
C CYS A 79 -5.43 9.15 -1.27
N SER A 80 -6.60 8.80 -1.81
CA SER A 80 -7.86 8.73 -1.06
C SER A 80 -7.77 7.70 0.07
N TYR A 81 -7.24 6.51 -0.22
CA TYR A 81 -6.98 5.48 0.79
C TYR A 81 -6.07 6.01 1.91
N ASN A 82 -4.99 6.72 1.59
CA ASN A 82 -4.08 7.27 2.59
C ASN A 82 -4.72 8.41 3.40
N TYR A 83 -5.60 9.21 2.77
CA TYR A 83 -6.36 10.22 3.49
C TYR A 83 -7.30 9.58 4.52
N PHE A 84 -8.06 8.56 4.14
CA PHE A 84 -8.91 7.81 5.06
C PHE A 84 -8.10 7.08 6.12
N TYR A 85 -6.91 6.56 5.78
CA TYR A 85 -5.99 5.96 6.73
C TYR A 85 -5.60 6.92 7.86
N PHE A 86 -5.12 8.12 7.54
CA PHE A 86 -4.72 9.10 8.56
C PHE A 86 -5.92 9.65 9.33
N LYS A 87 -7.05 9.88 8.65
CA LYS A 87 -8.27 10.37 9.29
C LYS A 87 -8.88 9.32 10.24
N SER A 88 -8.95 8.07 9.79
CA SER A 88 -9.46 6.93 10.57
C SER A 88 -8.56 6.63 11.76
N THR A 89 -7.24 6.67 11.60
CA THR A 89 -6.30 6.51 12.73
C THR A 89 -6.38 7.66 13.73
N HIS A 90 -6.72 8.88 13.32
CA HIS A 90 -6.95 9.97 14.26
C HIS A 90 -8.13 9.68 15.21
N ILE A 91 -9.29 9.28 14.66
CA ILE A 91 -10.52 9.04 15.43
C ILE A 91 -10.60 7.63 16.06
N GLY A 92 -9.97 6.63 15.46
CA GLY A 92 -10.05 5.22 15.85
C GLY A 92 -8.78 4.69 16.53
N LEU A 93 -8.81 3.42 16.97
CA LEU A 93 -7.66 2.75 17.54
C LEU A 93 -6.69 2.29 16.44
N ALA A 94 -5.39 2.52 16.63
CA ALA A 94 -4.36 2.09 15.68
C ALA A 94 -4.40 0.58 15.40
N GLY A 95 -4.61 -0.22 16.45
CA GLY A 95 -4.71 -1.67 16.36
C GLY A 95 -5.95 -2.13 15.60
N ALA A 96 -7.09 -1.48 15.80
CA ALA A 96 -8.32 -1.80 15.07
C ALA A 96 -8.17 -1.47 13.58
N GLY A 97 -7.59 -0.31 13.24
CA GLY A 97 -7.34 0.07 11.84
C GLY A 97 -6.43 -0.92 11.12
N GLY A 98 -5.34 -1.35 11.77
CA GLY A 98 -4.40 -2.32 11.19
C GLY A 98 -5.04 -3.70 10.96
N VAL A 99 -5.80 -4.22 11.92
CA VAL A 99 -6.47 -5.53 11.81
C VAL A 99 -7.63 -5.48 10.81
N LEU A 100 -8.43 -4.41 10.82
CA LEU A 100 -9.56 -4.28 9.89
C LEU A 100 -9.08 -4.25 8.44
N VAL A 101 -7.99 -3.53 8.14
CA VAL A 101 -7.48 -3.48 6.77
C VAL A 101 -6.91 -4.82 6.32
N THR A 102 -6.14 -5.52 7.17
CA THR A 102 -5.58 -6.83 6.77
C THR A 102 -6.63 -7.92 6.60
N THR A 103 -7.75 -7.84 7.33
CA THR A 103 -8.86 -8.80 7.23
C THR A 103 -9.85 -8.44 6.13
N LEU A 104 -10.22 -7.16 6.01
CA LEU A 104 -11.18 -6.71 5.01
C LEU A 104 -10.58 -6.67 3.60
N ASN A 105 -9.28 -6.39 3.43
CA ASN A 105 -8.70 -6.33 2.08
C ASN A 105 -8.90 -7.66 1.31
N PRO A 106 -8.57 -8.85 1.85
CA PRO A 106 -8.84 -10.13 1.18
C PRO A 106 -10.34 -10.38 0.95
N ILE A 107 -11.20 -10.03 1.90
CA ILE A 107 -12.66 -10.24 1.81
C ILE A 107 -13.28 -9.35 0.74
N LEU A 108 -12.94 -8.06 0.72
CA LEU A 108 -13.43 -7.13 -0.28
C LEU A 108 -12.86 -7.48 -1.65
N THR A 109 -11.58 -7.84 -1.75
CA THR A 109 -10.97 -8.24 -3.02
C THR A 109 -11.65 -9.48 -3.58
N SER A 110 -11.91 -10.51 -2.76
CA SER A 110 -12.60 -11.72 -3.21
C SER A 110 -14.05 -11.44 -3.62
N LEU A 111 -14.75 -10.57 -2.89
CA LEU A 111 -16.10 -10.13 -3.24
C LEU A 111 -16.12 -9.35 -4.55
N PHE A 112 -15.19 -8.40 -4.75
CA PHE A 112 -15.07 -7.63 -5.99
C PHE A 112 -14.76 -8.53 -7.19
N VAL A 113 -13.83 -9.47 -7.02
CA VAL A 113 -13.54 -10.47 -8.07
C VAL A 113 -14.79 -11.30 -8.37
N TYR A 114 -15.53 -11.74 -7.36
CA TYR A 114 -16.75 -12.52 -7.54
C TYR A 114 -17.87 -11.73 -8.26
N LEU A 115 -17.99 -10.43 -8.00
CA LEU A 115 -19.05 -9.58 -8.58
C LEU A 115 -18.72 -9.02 -9.96
N ILE A 116 -17.45 -8.69 -10.22
CA ILE A 116 -17.01 -7.99 -11.43
C ILE A 116 -16.37 -8.95 -12.44
N LEU A 117 -15.65 -9.97 -11.97
CA LEU A 117 -14.96 -10.92 -12.84
C LEU A 117 -15.92 -12.09 -13.13
N ASP A 118 -16.46 -12.12 -14.34
CA ASP A 118 -17.37 -13.17 -14.79
C ASP A 118 -16.72 -14.56 -14.58
N ARG A 119 -17.45 -15.49 -13.94
CA ARG A 119 -16.93 -16.77 -13.39
C ARG A 119 -16.24 -17.66 -14.44
N LYS A 120 -16.39 -17.37 -15.73
CA LYS A 120 -15.72 -18.08 -16.82
C LYS A 120 -14.19 -17.98 -16.78
N THR A 121 -13.63 -16.92 -16.21
CA THR A 121 -12.16 -16.75 -16.11
C THR A 121 -11.57 -17.28 -14.80
N ALA A 122 -12.37 -17.42 -13.75
CA ALA A 122 -11.94 -17.97 -12.46
C ALA A 122 -11.79 -19.51 -12.45
N LYS A 123 -12.20 -20.19 -13.53
CA LYS A 123 -12.16 -21.66 -13.67
C LYS A 123 -11.05 -22.17 -14.61
N LEU A 124 -10.02 -21.37 -14.90
CA LEU A 124 -8.89 -21.76 -15.76
C LEU A 124 -7.55 -21.36 -15.14
N LYS A 125 -7.14 -22.07 -14.09
CA LYS A 125 -5.88 -22.87 -13.94
C LYS A 125 -5.58 -23.12 -12.47
#